data_AF-A0A941LBL8-F1
#
_entry.id   AF-A0A941LBL8-F1
#
_cell.length_a   1.000
_cell.length_b   1.000
_cell.length_c   1.000
_cell.angle_alpha   90.00
_cell.angle_beta   90.00
_cell.angle_gamma   90.00
#
_symmetry.space_group_name_H-M   'P 1'
#
loop_
_entity.id
_entity.type
_entity.pdbx_description
1 polymer ?
#
loop_
_entity_poly.entity_id
_entity_poly.type
_entity_poly.pdbx_seq_one_letter_code
_entity_poly.pdbx_strand_id
1 'polypeptide(L)'
;MPVKEIFPMRNDFLQGADKGICTCIALVWARKTLLKGSGLDSYSELGLDDHTMNAQMAKLRKLDNQPAEQCELVGLKPDGPDTTIRSIDDVINKTKASASGVAIFWTQTHTMGYRYASKEKEFFDNEKGLYRAELTDDLKKKMTDIISPNGPVIGLRLLKLPS
;
A
#
# COMPACT_ATOMS: atom_id res chain seq x y z
N MET A 1 -1.32 11.13 -19.29
CA MET A 1 -0.31 12.09 -18.75
C MET A 1 0.79 11.24 -18.14
N PRO A 2 2.08 11.57 -18.32
CA PRO A 2 3.15 10.71 -17.85
C PRO A 2 3.03 10.47 -16.35
N VAL A 3 3.37 9.26 -15.91
CA VAL A 3 3.44 8.91 -14.49
C VAL A 3 4.38 9.88 -13.79
N LYS A 4 3.90 10.51 -12.72
CA LYS A 4 4.70 11.42 -11.89
C LYS A 4 5.15 10.67 -10.64
N GLU A 5 6.45 10.68 -10.37
CA GLU A 5 6.97 10.36 -9.04
C GLU A 5 6.67 11.55 -8.13
N ILE A 6 5.95 11.30 -7.03
CA ILE A 6 5.56 12.34 -6.07
C ILE A 6 6.67 12.48 -5.02
N PHE A 7 7.14 11.36 -4.50
CA PHE A 7 8.34 11.29 -3.68
C PHE A 7 9.01 9.93 -3.79
N PRO A 8 10.36 9.87 -3.77
CA PRO A 8 11.07 8.62 -3.54
C PRO A 8 10.91 8.18 -2.09
N MET A 9 11.09 6.89 -1.82
CA MET A 9 11.16 6.43 -0.43
C MET A 9 12.44 6.90 0.24
N ARG A 10 12.31 7.34 1.49
CA ARG A 10 13.44 7.54 2.39
C ARG A 10 13.52 6.29 3.27
N ASN A 11 14.56 5.49 3.10
CA ASN A 11 14.81 4.37 4.01
C ASN A 11 15.51 4.90 5.27
N ASP A 12 14.77 5.71 6.02
CA ASP A 12 15.29 6.36 7.23
C ASP A 12 15.21 5.43 8.46
N PHE A 13 14.65 4.22 8.29
CA PHE A 13 14.44 3.28 9.40
C PHE A 13 15.68 2.44 9.68
N LEU A 14 16.16 2.49 10.92
CA LEU A 14 17.31 1.70 11.42
C LEU A 14 17.17 0.18 11.24
N GLN A 15 15.96 -0.29 11.00
CA GLN A 15 15.62 -1.72 10.91
C GLN A 15 15.96 -2.34 9.54
N GLY A 16 16.46 -1.55 8.57
CA GLY A 16 16.79 -2.07 7.23
C GLY A 16 15.56 -2.60 6.47
N ALA A 17 15.76 -3.30 5.35
CA ALA A 17 14.68 -3.91 4.55
C ALA A 17 14.12 -5.21 5.17
N ASP A 18 14.10 -5.30 6.50
CA ASP A 18 13.72 -6.50 7.24
C ASP A 18 12.25 -6.90 7.03
N LYS A 19 12.01 -8.22 7.13
CA LYS A 19 10.70 -8.87 6.92
C LYS A 19 9.57 -8.14 7.67
N GLY A 20 8.54 -7.74 6.91
CA GLY A 20 7.27 -7.18 7.41
C GLY A 20 7.17 -5.65 7.39
N ILE A 21 8.27 -4.92 7.16
CA ILE A 21 8.28 -3.44 7.12
C ILE A 21 7.40 -2.92 5.97
N CYS A 22 7.42 -3.59 4.82
CA CYS A 22 6.59 -3.24 3.66
C CYS A 22 5.09 -3.27 3.99
N THR A 23 4.60 -4.31 4.70
CA THR A 23 3.20 -4.41 5.13
C THR A 23 2.82 -3.30 6.10
N CYS A 24 3.68 -3.01 7.08
CA CYS A 24 3.45 -1.95 8.06
C CYS A 24 3.31 -0.58 7.37
N ILE A 25 4.30 -0.23 6.55
CA ILE A 25 4.33 1.05 5.86
C ILE A 25 3.16 1.17 4.86
N ALA A 26 2.83 0.11 4.12
CA ALA A 26 1.70 0.11 3.19
C ALA A 26 0.36 0.32 3.91
N LEU A 27 0.17 -0.29 5.08
CA LEU A 27 -1.00 -0.07 5.93
C LEU A 27 -1.08 1.37 6.44
N VAL A 28 0.04 1.96 6.85
CA VAL A 28 0.10 3.36 7.29
C VAL A 28 -0.19 4.32 6.13
N TRP A 29 0.40 4.07 4.96
CA TRP A 29 0.11 4.82 3.74
C TRP A 29 -1.39 4.78 3.42
N ALA A 30 -2.00 3.59 3.45
CA ALA A 30 -3.43 3.43 3.18
C ALA A 30 -4.29 4.23 4.17
N ARG A 31 -3.95 4.18 5.46
CA ARG A 31 -4.63 4.95 6.51
C ARG A 31 -4.54 6.46 6.24
N LYS A 32 -3.35 6.97 5.95
CA LYS A 32 -3.14 8.41 5.71
C LYS A 32 -3.90 8.87 4.47
N THR A 33 -3.84 8.08 3.41
CA THR A 33 -4.57 8.33 2.16
C THR A 33 -6.09 8.36 2.39
N LEU A 34 -6.62 7.40 3.15
CA LEU A 34 -8.05 7.34 3.49
C LEU A 34 -8.49 8.50 4.39
N LEU A 35 -7.70 8.88 5.40
CA LEU A 35 -8.00 10.02 6.28
C LEU A 35 -7.96 11.35 5.52
N LYS A 36 -7.01 11.51 4.58
CA LYS A 36 -6.88 12.73 3.77
C LYS A 36 -7.98 12.82 2.71
N GLY A 37 -8.51 11.69 2.25
CA GLY A 37 -9.44 11.63 1.10
C GLY A 37 -8.77 11.85 -0.26
N SER A 38 -7.44 12.02 -0.27
CA SER A 38 -6.62 12.22 -1.46
C SER A 38 -5.27 11.54 -1.28
N GLY A 39 -4.47 11.55 -2.36
CA GLY A 39 -3.09 11.12 -2.30
C GLY A 39 -2.20 11.93 -1.37
N LEU A 40 -1.13 11.32 -0.88
CA LEU A 40 -0.07 12.01 -0.12
C LEU A 40 0.84 12.76 -1.09
N ASP A 41 1.29 13.96 -0.71
CA ASP A 41 2.12 14.80 -1.59
C ASP A 41 3.59 14.83 -1.14
N SER A 42 3.91 14.24 0.00
CA SER A 42 5.26 14.13 0.55
C SER A 42 5.44 12.90 1.44
N TYR A 43 6.67 12.41 1.54
CA TYR A 43 7.03 11.30 2.43
C TYR A 43 6.69 11.60 3.90
N SER A 44 6.89 12.85 4.34
CA SER A 44 6.61 13.29 5.71
C SER A 44 5.14 13.13 6.13
N GLU A 45 4.19 13.08 5.19
CA GLU A 45 2.78 12.87 5.51
C GLU A 45 2.48 11.46 6.05
N LEU A 46 3.39 10.50 5.84
CA LEU A 46 3.32 9.20 6.50
C LEU A 46 3.39 9.36 8.03
N GLY A 47 4.11 10.38 8.53
CA GLY A 47 4.23 10.68 9.95
C GLY A 47 4.77 9.50 10.76
N LEU A 48 5.70 8.74 10.17
CA LEU A 48 6.36 7.60 10.78
C LEU A 48 7.75 8.00 11.23
N ASP A 49 8.02 7.81 12.51
CA ASP A 49 9.36 7.84 13.08
C ASP A 49 9.81 6.42 13.46
N ASP A 50 11.11 6.27 13.73
CA ASP A 50 11.71 4.98 14.12
C ASP A 50 11.01 4.34 15.31
N HIS A 51 10.63 5.15 16.30
CA HIS A 51 10.02 4.64 17.52
C HIS A 51 8.64 4.02 17.24
N THR A 52 7.80 4.74 16.50
CA THR A 52 6.46 4.31 16.09
C THR A 52 6.55 3.09 15.17
N MET A 53 7.50 3.10 14.22
CA MET A 53 7.74 1.98 13.31
C MET A 53 8.16 0.72 14.08
N ASN A 54 9.11 0.83 15.01
CA ASN A 54 9.55 -0.26 15.88
C ASN A 54 8.39 -0.85 16.69
N ALA A 55 7.57 0.01 17.32
CA ALA A 55 6.45 -0.44 18.11
C ALA A 55 5.37 -1.15 17.28
N GLN A 56 5.08 -0.66 16.07
CA GLN A 56 4.12 -1.29 15.16
C GLN A 56 4.64 -2.62 14.61
N MET A 57 5.90 -2.67 14.19
CA MET A 57 6.54 -3.88 13.68
C MET A 57 6.62 -5.01 14.70
N ALA A 58 6.94 -4.69 15.96
CA ALA A 58 6.96 -5.69 17.04
C ALA A 58 5.59 -6.36 17.26
N LYS A 59 4.50 -5.64 16.99
CA LYS A 59 3.13 -6.15 17.06
C LYS A 59 2.75 -6.90 15.78
N LEU A 60 3.03 -6.34 14.61
CA LEU A 60 2.69 -6.95 13.31
C LEU A 60 3.30 -8.33 13.12
N ARG A 61 4.55 -8.55 13.54
CA ARG A 61 5.23 -9.86 13.48
C ARG A 61 4.49 -10.98 14.25
N LYS A 62 3.60 -10.63 15.18
CA LYS A 62 2.77 -11.60 15.94
C LYS A 62 1.42 -11.86 15.26
N LEU A 63 1.09 -11.11 14.22
CA LEU A 63 -0.22 -11.06 13.58
C LEU A 63 -0.16 -11.43 12.09
N ASP A 64 0.89 -12.12 11.63
CA ASP A 64 1.07 -12.46 10.20
C ASP A 64 -0.16 -13.18 9.59
N ASN A 65 -0.89 -13.96 10.39
CA ASN A 65 -2.11 -14.69 9.99
C ASN A 65 -3.42 -14.03 10.47
N GLN A 66 -3.37 -12.78 10.95
CA GLN A 66 -4.46 -12.08 11.63
C GLN A 66 -4.74 -10.75 10.91
N PRO A 67 -5.34 -10.79 9.70
CA PRO A 67 -5.45 -9.63 8.81
C PRO A 67 -6.29 -8.49 9.38
N ALA A 68 -7.30 -8.80 10.20
CA ALA A 68 -8.15 -7.79 10.84
C ALA A 68 -7.36 -7.03 11.90
N GLU A 69 -6.66 -7.76 12.76
CA GLU A 69 -5.86 -7.23 13.85
C GLU A 69 -4.68 -6.40 13.31
N GLN A 70 -4.06 -6.81 12.20
CA GLN A 70 -3.05 -6.01 11.49
C GLN A 70 -3.61 -4.64 11.08
N CYS A 71 -4.84 -4.58 10.57
CA CYS A 71 -5.47 -3.33 10.19
C CYS A 71 -5.84 -2.48 11.42
N GLU A 72 -6.37 -3.11 12.47
CA GLU A 72 -6.75 -2.41 13.71
C GLU A 72 -5.55 -1.72 14.38
N LEU A 73 -4.34 -2.31 14.31
CA LEU A 73 -3.11 -1.70 14.81
C LEU A 73 -2.83 -0.30 14.25
N VAL A 74 -3.27 -0.04 13.01
CA VAL A 74 -3.10 1.26 12.35
C VAL A 74 -4.42 2.03 12.25
N GLY A 75 -5.48 1.60 12.93
CA GLY A 75 -6.79 2.25 12.86
C GLY A 75 -7.47 2.11 11.49
N LEU A 76 -7.33 0.95 10.85
CA LEU A 76 -8.02 0.55 9.64
C LEU A 76 -8.92 -0.66 9.90
N LYS A 77 -9.80 -0.95 8.94
CA LYS A 77 -10.56 -2.19 8.88
C LYS A 77 -10.47 -2.81 7.48
N PRO A 78 -10.36 -4.15 7.35
CA PRO A 78 -10.53 -4.80 6.06
C PRO A 78 -11.93 -4.55 5.49
N ASP A 79 -12.02 -4.29 4.19
CA ASP A 79 -13.27 -4.22 3.46
C ASP A 79 -13.57 -5.58 2.81
N GLY A 80 -13.80 -6.58 3.66
CA GLY A 80 -13.95 -7.99 3.27
C GLY A 80 -12.70 -8.82 3.52
N PRO A 81 -12.75 -10.12 3.17
CA PRO A 81 -11.60 -11.03 3.34
C PRO A 81 -10.49 -10.74 2.32
N ASP A 82 -9.27 -11.17 2.65
CA ASP A 82 -8.16 -11.17 1.70
C ASP A 82 -8.52 -11.99 0.46
N THR A 83 -8.16 -11.46 -0.70
CA THR A 83 -8.53 -12.03 -2.00
C THR A 83 -7.31 -12.51 -2.74
N THR A 84 -7.30 -13.77 -3.16
CA THR A 84 -6.30 -14.28 -4.10
C THR A 84 -6.45 -13.61 -5.46
N ILE A 85 -5.35 -13.10 -6.00
CA ILE A 85 -5.29 -12.45 -7.31
C ILE A 85 -4.14 -13.02 -8.12
N ARG A 86 -4.13 -12.77 -9.44
CA ARG A 86 -3.11 -13.32 -10.34
C ARG A 86 -2.45 -12.26 -11.22
N SER A 87 -2.92 -11.02 -11.16
CA SER A 87 -2.45 -9.95 -12.04
C SER A 87 -2.61 -8.55 -11.43
N ILE A 88 -1.87 -7.59 -11.98
CA ILE A 88 -2.05 -6.16 -11.66
C ILE A 88 -3.44 -5.69 -12.10
N ASP A 89 -4.01 -6.26 -13.15
CA ASP A 89 -5.38 -5.96 -13.58
C ASP A 89 -6.41 -6.32 -12.51
N ASP A 90 -6.21 -7.44 -11.80
CA ASP A 90 -7.07 -7.80 -10.67
C ASP A 90 -6.98 -6.77 -9.54
N VAL A 91 -5.77 -6.28 -9.23
CA VAL A 91 -5.55 -5.22 -8.23
C VAL A 91 -6.37 -3.99 -8.59
N ILE A 92 -6.22 -3.52 -9.83
CA ILE A 92 -6.87 -2.31 -10.34
C ILE A 92 -8.40 -2.47 -10.31
N ASN A 93 -8.91 -3.58 -10.86
CA ASN A 93 -10.35 -3.80 -11.00
C ASN A 93 -11.05 -3.96 -9.64
N LYS A 94 -10.46 -4.73 -8.72
CA LYS A 94 -11.02 -4.92 -7.38
C LYS A 94 -10.99 -3.65 -6.55
N THR A 95 -9.89 -2.89 -6.63
CA THR A 95 -9.78 -1.62 -5.91
C THR A 95 -10.75 -0.57 -6.47
N LYS A 96 -10.89 -0.50 -7.80
CA LYS A 96 -11.86 0.40 -8.45
C LYS A 96 -13.30 0.10 -8.04
N ALA A 97 -13.63 -1.18 -7.82
CA ALA A 97 -14.97 -1.61 -7.42
C ALA A 97 -15.24 -1.47 -5.91
N SER A 98 -14.22 -1.21 -5.09
CA SER A 98 -14.39 -1.05 -3.64
C SER A 98 -14.95 0.34 -3.31
N ALA A 99 -15.67 0.45 -2.20
CA ALA A 99 -16.23 1.72 -1.76
C ALA A 99 -15.15 2.74 -1.39
N SER A 100 -14.01 2.27 -0.89
CA SER A 100 -12.90 3.11 -0.44
C SER A 100 -11.94 3.52 -1.55
N GLY A 101 -11.87 2.75 -2.65
CA GLY A 101 -10.87 2.93 -3.69
C GLY A 101 -9.42 2.72 -3.22
N VAL A 102 -9.19 2.05 -2.08
CA VAL A 102 -7.83 1.83 -1.53
C VAL A 102 -7.62 0.36 -1.18
N ALA A 103 -6.46 -0.16 -1.57
CA ALA A 103 -6.03 -1.52 -1.28
C ALA A 103 -4.53 -1.59 -0.96
N ILE A 104 -4.15 -2.62 -0.20
CA ILE A 104 -2.80 -3.15 -0.24
C ILE A 104 -2.80 -4.48 -1.00
N PHE A 105 -1.69 -4.82 -1.61
CA PHE A 105 -1.52 -6.07 -2.35
C PHE A 105 -0.09 -6.55 -2.24
N TRP A 106 0.15 -7.84 -2.47
CA TRP A 106 1.44 -8.45 -2.19
C TRP A 106 1.86 -9.50 -3.20
N THR A 107 3.17 -9.65 -3.31
CA THR A 107 3.84 -10.84 -3.86
C THR A 107 4.16 -11.80 -2.72
N GLN A 108 4.97 -12.83 -2.97
CA GLN A 108 5.43 -13.74 -1.91
C GLN A 108 6.26 -13.04 -0.82
N THR A 109 6.94 -11.94 -1.15
CA THR A 109 7.94 -11.33 -0.26
C THR A 109 7.74 -9.83 -0.04
N HIS A 110 6.80 -9.20 -0.73
CA HIS A 110 6.67 -7.74 -0.73
C HIS A 110 5.22 -7.28 -0.74
N THR A 111 4.92 -6.22 0.02
CA THR A 111 3.59 -5.61 0.13
C THR A 111 3.63 -4.15 -0.34
N MET A 112 2.66 -3.78 -1.15
CA MET A 112 2.54 -2.47 -1.79
C MET A 112 1.13 -1.90 -1.63
N GLY A 113 0.94 -0.65 -2.01
CA GLY A 113 -0.34 0.07 -1.96
C GLY A 113 -0.83 0.49 -3.33
N TYR A 114 -2.16 0.45 -3.52
CA TYR A 114 -2.82 1.00 -4.71
C TYR A 114 -4.06 1.80 -4.31
N ARG A 115 -4.22 2.99 -4.90
CA ARG A 115 -5.43 3.80 -4.78
C ARG A 115 -6.00 4.10 -6.16
N TYR A 116 -7.31 3.96 -6.27
CA TYR A 116 -8.10 4.37 -7.41
C TYR A 116 -9.01 5.54 -7.05
N ALA A 117 -8.86 6.65 -7.78
CA ALA A 117 -9.85 7.72 -7.86
C ALA A 117 -10.09 8.08 -9.34
N SER A 118 -11.28 8.62 -9.64
CA SER A 118 -11.73 8.88 -11.02
C SER A 118 -10.69 9.64 -11.86
N LYS A 119 -10.05 10.66 -11.27
CA LYS A 119 -9.06 11.51 -11.94
C LYS A 119 -7.62 11.26 -11.51
N GLU A 120 -7.37 10.33 -10.60
CA GLU A 120 -6.05 10.15 -9.99
C GLU A 120 -5.88 8.71 -9.50
N LYS A 121 -4.79 8.06 -9.88
CA LYS A 121 -4.43 6.72 -9.44
C LYS A 121 -3.06 6.79 -8.81
N GLU A 122 -2.86 6.00 -7.78
CA GLU A 122 -1.60 5.98 -7.05
C GLU A 122 -1.11 4.58 -6.82
N PHE A 123 0.21 4.46 -6.93
CA PHE A 123 0.95 3.26 -6.60
C PHE A 123 2.00 3.63 -5.57
N PHE A 124 1.97 2.93 -4.44
CA PHE A 124 2.89 3.13 -3.33
C PHE A 124 3.72 1.88 -3.12
N ASP A 125 5.03 2.05 -3.04
CA ASP A 125 5.99 0.98 -2.76
C ASP A 125 7.04 1.53 -1.78
N ASN A 126 7.25 0.83 -0.66
CA ASN A 126 8.14 1.29 0.40
C ASN A 126 9.63 1.17 0.07
N GLU A 127 10.01 0.54 -1.04
CA GLU A 127 11.39 0.50 -1.55
C GLU A 127 11.61 1.49 -2.70
N LYS A 128 10.54 1.92 -3.39
CA LYS A 128 10.65 2.80 -4.56
C LYS A 128 10.16 4.22 -4.30
N GLY A 129 8.92 4.38 -3.85
CA GLY A 129 8.28 5.70 -3.78
C GLY A 129 6.77 5.66 -3.95
N LEU A 130 6.20 6.86 -4.08
CA LEU A 130 4.82 7.06 -4.48
C LEU A 130 4.76 7.61 -5.90
N TYR A 131 4.01 6.92 -6.76
CA TYR A 131 3.78 7.28 -8.15
C TYR A 131 2.32 7.59 -8.38
N ARG A 132 2.03 8.58 -9.23
CA ARG A 132 0.68 9.03 -9.53
C ARG A 132 0.48 9.21 -11.03
N ALA A 133 -0.69 8.84 -11.52
CA ALA A 133 -1.10 9.14 -12.90
C ALA A 133 -2.60 9.36 -13.00
N GLU A 134 -3.04 10.10 -14.02
CA GLU A 134 -4.46 10.22 -14.34
C GLU A 134 -5.01 8.98 -15.04
N LEU A 135 -4.22 8.38 -15.93
CA LEU A 135 -4.61 7.20 -16.68
C LEU A 135 -4.16 5.93 -15.95
N THR A 136 -5.06 4.97 -15.86
CA THR A 136 -4.79 3.67 -15.25
C THR A 136 -3.67 2.93 -15.98
N ASP A 137 -3.64 2.99 -17.32
CA ASP A 137 -2.65 2.27 -18.12
C ASP A 137 -1.23 2.80 -17.93
N ASP A 138 -1.08 4.12 -17.82
CA ASP A 138 0.20 4.76 -17.54
C ASP A 138 0.77 4.24 -16.21
N LEU A 139 -0.06 4.22 -15.16
CA LEU A 139 0.37 3.74 -13.84
C LEU A 139 0.59 2.22 -13.83
N LYS A 140 -0.25 1.44 -14.53
CA LYS A 140 -0.12 -0.02 -14.65
C LYS A 140 1.24 -0.40 -15.26
N LYS A 141 1.70 0.34 -16.26
CA LYS A 141 3.03 0.11 -16.84
C LYS A 141 4.12 0.28 -15.77
N LYS A 142 4.08 1.39 -15.01
CA LYS A 142 5.03 1.64 -13.92
C LYS A 142 4.97 0.58 -12.81
N MET A 143 3.76 0.13 -12.45
CA MET A 143 3.57 -0.97 -11.50
C MET A 143 4.21 -2.25 -12.02
N THR A 144 3.99 -2.60 -13.29
CA THR A 144 4.60 -3.78 -13.93
C THR A 144 6.12 -3.71 -13.86
N ASP A 145 6.71 -2.57 -14.22
CA ASP A 145 8.17 -2.37 -14.23
C ASP A 145 8.78 -2.55 -12.82
N ILE A 146 8.09 -2.10 -11.78
CA ILE A 146 8.55 -2.19 -10.38
C ILE A 146 8.31 -3.57 -9.77
N ILE A 147 7.18 -4.22 -10.09
CA ILE A 147 6.76 -5.48 -9.46
C ILE A 147 7.42 -6.70 -10.10
N SER A 148 7.69 -6.66 -11.41
CA SER A 148 8.21 -7.84 -12.14
C SER A 148 9.42 -8.53 -11.47
N PRO A 149 10.40 -7.82 -10.87
CA PRO A 149 11.49 -8.44 -10.12
C PRO A 149 11.07 -9.18 -8.85
N ASN A 150 9.93 -8.82 -8.25
CA ASN A 150 9.43 -9.35 -6.97
C ASN A 150 8.51 -10.57 -7.13
N GLY A 151 8.32 -11.05 -8.37
CA GLY A 151 7.44 -12.17 -8.70
C GLY A 151 5.97 -11.78 -8.90
N PRO A 152 5.08 -12.77 -9.08
CA PRO A 152 3.67 -12.50 -9.34
C PRO A 152 2.99 -11.90 -8.10
N VAL A 153 2.00 -11.05 -8.34
CA VAL A 153 1.03 -10.67 -7.30
C VAL A 153 0.15 -11.88 -6.98
N ILE A 154 -0.06 -12.14 -5.70
CA ILE A 154 -0.76 -13.34 -5.22
C ILE A 154 -1.96 -13.02 -4.32
N GLY A 155 -2.00 -11.83 -3.73
CA GLY A 155 -3.08 -11.45 -2.83
C GLY A 155 -3.29 -9.94 -2.73
N LEU A 156 -4.49 -9.58 -2.29
CA LEU A 156 -4.94 -8.21 -2.10
C LEU A 156 -5.89 -8.13 -0.90
N ARG A 157 -5.82 -6.99 -0.20
CA ARG A 157 -6.73 -6.59 0.86
C ARG A 157 -7.30 -5.20 0.56
N LEU A 158 -8.62 -5.11 0.49
CA LEU A 158 -9.33 -3.84 0.43
C LEU A 158 -9.40 -3.24 1.83
N LEU A 159 -9.26 -1.91 1.94
CA LEU A 159 -9.12 -1.24 3.23
C LEU A 159 -10.13 -0.10 3.34
N LYS A 160 -10.65 0.13 4.55
CA LYS A 160 -11.51 1.27 4.88
C LYS A 160 -11.21 1.81 6.27
N LEU A 161 -11.69 3.02 6.54
CA LEU A 161 -11.72 3.56 7.89
C LEU A 161 -12.77 2.81 8.74
N PRO A 162 -12.56 2.66 10.05
CA PRO A 162 -13.62 2.25 10.97
C PRO A 162 -14.81 3.21 10.88
N SER A 163 -16.03 2.66 10.99
CA SER A 163 -17.28 3.43 11.03
C SER A 163 -17.41 4.25 12.32
#